data_AF-A0A6C0HF91-F1
#
_entry.id   AF-A0A6C0HF91-F1
#
_cell.length_a   1.000
_cell.length_b   1.000
_cell.length_c   1.000
_cell.angle_alpha   90.00
_cell.angle_beta   90.00
_cell.angle_gamma   90.00
#
_symmetry.space_group_name_H-M   'P 1'
#
loop_
_entity.id
_entity.type
_entity.pdbx_description
1 polymer ?
#
loop_
_entity_poly.entity_id
_entity_poly.type
_entity_poly.pdbx_seq_one_letter_code
_entity_poly.pdbx_strand_id
1 'polypeptide(L)'
;MSLMDKVKEYTYIGIGSASHTPLEKYDDRVNQIFPLFVRELGGSWTIIHVDPYFEKPDHQAFLDSYLKSMGFLKRGPYKYETNNIDILFYPKFMEEEQRESFLTNVTTKVVNAGTKLIVQQYTGHDLIPLFKKVSKTFSPEDFEVIKKNVIWDITYGDEHPCSPDMRTWKPLFIGDSFFNLTCMTDTEVLACMGKNPRIDEIIATQFNKEYNHLINVHHVNFRRRMMGLECLSRTHEYNDSATPEQIMEVFSAYLLPVVRVLKELTKLSDEKYSEQLDCINNYKNYDVYKWYSLMRGIYK
;
A
#
# COMPACT_ATOMS: atom_id res chain seq x y z
N MET A 1 -17.14 12.62 20.22
CA MET A 1 -17.88 12.67 18.95
C MET A 1 -17.95 11.25 18.44
N SER A 2 -19.14 10.64 18.39
CA SER A 2 -19.29 9.30 17.82
C SER A 2 -19.03 9.39 16.32
N LEU A 3 -17.93 8.79 15.86
CA LEU A 3 -17.41 9.00 14.49
C LEU A 3 -18.24 8.30 13.39
N MET A 4 -19.22 7.46 13.73
CA MET A 4 -19.99 6.67 12.77
C MET A 4 -21.36 6.24 13.35
N ASP A 5 -22.34 7.14 13.38
CA ASP A 5 -23.68 6.83 13.92
C ASP A 5 -24.59 6.07 12.93
N LYS A 6 -24.19 6.01 11.64
CA LYS A 6 -24.88 5.26 10.59
C LYS A 6 -23.89 4.35 9.88
N VAL A 7 -24.26 3.08 9.69
CA VAL A 7 -23.47 2.13 8.90
C VAL A 7 -23.54 2.55 7.44
N LYS A 8 -22.38 2.87 6.86
CA LYS A 8 -22.20 3.19 5.44
C LYS A 8 -21.46 2.04 4.77
N GLU A 9 -21.72 1.83 3.48
CA GLU A 9 -21.07 0.77 2.69
C GLU A 9 -19.55 0.97 2.64
N TYR A 10 -19.11 2.23 2.52
CA TYR A 10 -17.71 2.59 2.39
C TYR A 10 -17.27 3.64 3.43
N THR A 11 -16.01 3.53 3.83
CA THR A 11 -15.27 4.56 4.56
C THR A 11 -14.01 4.93 3.78
N TYR A 12 -13.80 6.21 3.54
CA TYR A 12 -12.54 6.75 3.01
C TYR A 12 -11.88 7.66 4.05
N ILE A 13 -10.60 7.44 4.32
CA ILE A 13 -9.77 8.26 5.21
C ILE A 13 -8.66 8.91 4.40
N GLY A 14 -8.61 10.24 4.38
CA GLY A 14 -7.51 11.03 3.80
C GLY A 14 -6.67 11.71 4.87
N ILE A 15 -5.44 11.26 5.08
CA ILE A 15 -4.49 11.84 6.06
C ILE A 15 -3.56 12.82 5.35
N GLY A 16 -3.48 14.06 5.84
CA GLY A 16 -2.71 15.14 5.21
C GLY A 16 -3.32 15.63 3.90
N SER A 17 -4.65 15.56 3.79
CA SER A 17 -5.39 15.74 2.53
C SER A 17 -5.85 17.17 2.26
N ALA A 18 -5.42 18.15 3.05
CA ALA A 18 -5.76 19.54 2.79
C ALA A 18 -5.10 20.01 1.47
N SER A 19 -5.93 20.49 0.55
CA SER A 19 -5.43 20.98 -0.74
C SER A 19 -4.76 22.33 -0.59
N HIS A 20 -3.52 22.45 -1.07
CA HIS A 20 -2.84 23.73 -1.28
C HIS A 20 -3.12 24.32 -2.69
N THR A 21 -3.95 23.67 -3.49
CA THR A 21 -4.32 24.13 -4.82
C THR A 21 -5.51 25.10 -4.74
N PRO A 22 -5.43 26.30 -5.34
CA PRO A 22 -6.56 27.23 -5.42
C PRO A 22 -7.77 26.59 -6.11
N LEU A 23 -8.98 27.01 -5.73
CA LEU A 23 -10.23 26.40 -6.21
C LEU A 23 -10.35 26.43 -7.74
N GLU A 24 -9.84 27.46 -8.39
CA GLU A 24 -9.88 27.62 -9.85
C GLU A 24 -9.03 26.59 -10.60
N LYS A 25 -8.04 26.01 -9.91
CA LYS A 25 -7.13 24.97 -10.42
C LYS A 25 -7.41 23.60 -9.78
N TYR A 26 -8.42 23.52 -8.92
CA TYR A 26 -8.76 22.30 -8.21
C TYR A 26 -9.67 21.43 -9.07
N ASP A 27 -9.04 20.46 -9.74
CA ASP A 27 -9.69 19.50 -10.63
C ASP A 27 -9.59 18.07 -10.09
N ASP A 28 -10.12 17.11 -10.84
CA ASP A 28 -10.17 15.70 -10.43
C ASP A 28 -8.80 15.05 -10.27
N ARG A 29 -7.73 15.63 -10.83
CA ARG A 29 -6.37 15.13 -10.64
C ARG A 29 -5.89 15.35 -9.22
N VAL A 30 -6.19 16.50 -8.64
CA VAL A 30 -5.71 16.90 -7.30
C VAL A 30 -6.79 16.77 -6.22
N ASN A 31 -7.95 16.22 -6.58
CA ASN A 31 -9.11 16.19 -5.70
C ASN A 31 -9.01 15.10 -4.61
N GLN A 32 -8.32 15.42 -3.52
CA GLN A 32 -8.14 14.51 -2.39
C GLN A 32 -9.35 14.53 -1.43
N ILE A 33 -10.13 15.61 -1.44
CA ILE A 33 -11.29 15.86 -0.54
C ILE A 33 -12.52 15.04 -0.95
N PHE A 34 -12.81 14.96 -2.24
CA PHE A 34 -13.91 14.15 -2.74
C PHE A 34 -13.49 13.45 -4.03
N PRO A 35 -12.59 12.45 -3.94
CA PRO A 35 -11.93 11.85 -5.10
C PRO A 35 -12.90 11.29 -6.13
N LEU A 36 -12.44 11.22 -7.39
CA LEU A 36 -13.25 10.72 -8.50
C LEU A 36 -13.77 9.30 -8.24
N PHE A 37 -12.94 8.41 -7.67
CA PHE A 37 -13.36 7.03 -7.39
C PHE A 37 -14.55 6.95 -6.41
N VAL A 38 -14.66 7.88 -5.46
CA VAL A 38 -15.81 7.91 -4.52
C VAL A 38 -17.11 8.18 -5.28
N ARG A 39 -17.04 9.04 -6.29
CA ARG A 39 -18.18 9.40 -7.15
C ARG A 39 -18.50 8.29 -8.15
N GLU A 40 -17.49 7.64 -8.72
CA GLU A 40 -17.65 6.56 -9.70
C GLU A 40 -18.22 5.28 -9.07
N LEU A 41 -17.76 4.89 -7.88
CA LEU A 41 -18.20 3.67 -7.22
C LEU A 41 -19.64 3.77 -6.71
N GLY A 42 -20.16 4.98 -6.50
CA GLY A 42 -21.50 5.21 -5.96
C GLY A 42 -21.65 4.64 -4.55
N GLY A 43 -22.89 4.48 -4.10
CA GLY A 43 -23.19 3.94 -2.77
C GLY A 43 -23.13 4.97 -1.64
N SER A 44 -23.07 4.48 -0.40
CA SER A 44 -23.08 5.30 0.81
C SER A 44 -21.69 5.36 1.46
N TRP A 45 -21.27 6.58 1.82
CA TRP A 45 -19.89 6.85 2.24
C TRP A 45 -19.81 7.62 3.56
N THR A 46 -18.85 7.24 4.38
CA THR A 46 -18.25 8.13 5.38
C THR A 46 -16.85 8.53 4.88
N ILE A 47 -16.61 9.83 4.74
CA ILE A 47 -15.31 10.37 4.34
C ILE A 47 -14.74 11.14 5.53
N ILE A 48 -13.51 10.82 5.92
CA ILE A 48 -12.84 11.42 7.07
C ILE A 48 -11.50 11.99 6.61
N HIS A 49 -11.33 13.29 6.75
CA HIS A 49 -10.07 13.96 6.47
C HIS A 49 -9.39 14.37 7.77
N VAL A 50 -8.10 14.05 7.89
CA VAL A 50 -7.28 14.38 9.06
C VAL A 50 -6.14 15.28 8.60
N ASP A 51 -6.21 16.57 8.94
CA ASP A 51 -5.18 17.54 8.60
C ASP A 51 -5.32 18.84 9.43
N PRO A 52 -4.29 19.31 10.16
CA PRO A 52 -4.37 20.58 10.90
C PRO A 52 -4.67 21.79 10.02
N TYR A 53 -4.37 21.75 8.72
CA TYR A 53 -4.64 22.86 7.81
C TYR A 53 -6.13 23.17 7.66
N PHE A 54 -7.03 22.23 7.95
CA PHE A 54 -8.46 22.51 7.93
C PHE A 54 -8.92 23.54 8.98
N GLU A 55 -8.13 23.85 10.01
CA GLU A 55 -8.46 24.91 10.96
C GLU A 55 -8.30 26.31 10.35
N LYS A 56 -7.52 26.45 9.27
CA LYS A 56 -7.20 27.76 8.71
C LYS A 56 -8.42 28.38 8.00
N PRO A 57 -8.70 29.70 8.20
CA PRO A 57 -9.87 30.35 7.63
C PRO A 57 -9.96 30.30 6.10
N ASP A 58 -8.83 30.38 5.42
CA ASP A 58 -8.73 30.26 3.95
C ASP A 58 -9.11 28.86 3.46
N HIS A 59 -8.66 27.80 4.16
CA HIS A 59 -9.08 26.43 3.86
C HIS A 59 -10.55 26.18 4.20
N GLN A 60 -11.09 26.79 5.26
CA GLN A 60 -12.52 26.72 5.54
C GLN A 60 -13.35 27.36 4.42
N ALA A 61 -12.96 28.54 3.94
CA ALA A 61 -13.63 29.21 2.82
C ALA A 61 -13.54 28.39 1.51
N PHE A 62 -12.38 27.77 1.26
CA PHE A 62 -12.20 26.83 0.15
C PHE A 62 -13.18 25.64 0.26
N LEU A 63 -13.22 24.96 1.41
CA LEU A 63 -14.10 23.80 1.62
C LEU A 63 -15.58 24.17 1.48
N ASP A 64 -15.98 25.29 2.05
CA ASP A 64 -17.36 25.79 1.94
C ASP A 64 -17.75 26.03 0.49
N SER A 65 -16.88 26.69 -0.28
CA SER A 65 -17.13 26.99 -1.69
C SER A 65 -17.16 25.71 -2.53
N TYR A 66 -16.16 24.84 -2.35
CA TYR A 66 -16.02 23.60 -3.09
C TYR A 66 -17.18 22.64 -2.80
N LEU A 67 -17.41 22.27 -1.54
CA LEU A 67 -18.42 21.26 -1.19
C LEU A 67 -19.84 21.74 -1.45
N LYS A 68 -20.13 23.03 -1.29
CA LYS A 68 -21.42 23.61 -1.69
C LYS A 68 -21.64 23.49 -3.20
N SER A 69 -20.60 23.75 -4.01
CA SER A 69 -20.68 23.57 -5.47
C SER A 69 -20.94 22.11 -5.88
N MET A 70 -20.50 21.16 -5.05
CA MET A 70 -20.74 19.72 -5.21
C MET A 70 -22.08 19.27 -4.61
N GLY A 71 -22.92 20.18 -4.09
CA GLY A 71 -24.25 19.89 -3.56
C GLY A 71 -24.30 19.41 -2.11
N PHE A 72 -23.21 19.53 -1.35
CA PHE A 72 -23.20 19.19 0.08
C PHE A 72 -23.81 20.30 0.93
N LEU A 73 -24.48 19.90 2.02
CA LEU A 73 -25.01 20.79 3.05
C LEU A 73 -24.06 20.84 4.25
N LYS A 74 -23.66 22.04 4.68
CA LYS A 74 -22.88 22.22 5.91
C LYS A 74 -23.75 21.96 7.15
N ARG A 75 -23.29 21.11 8.06
CA ARG A 75 -23.99 20.76 9.32
C ARG A 75 -23.24 21.17 10.58
N GLY A 76 -21.99 21.54 10.43
CA GLY A 76 -21.16 22.07 11.50
C GLY A 76 -19.88 22.67 10.93
N PRO A 77 -18.98 23.17 11.78
CA PRO A 77 -17.71 23.76 11.33
C PRO A 77 -16.90 22.81 10.44
N TYR A 78 -16.93 21.51 10.78
CA TYR A 78 -16.11 20.48 10.15
C TYR A 78 -16.92 19.30 9.63
N LYS A 79 -18.21 19.51 9.30
CA LYS A 79 -19.11 18.46 8.83
C LYS A 79 -19.97 18.93 7.66
N TYR A 80 -19.97 18.14 6.61
CA TYR A 80 -20.79 18.31 5.42
C TYR A 80 -21.48 17.01 5.07
N GLU A 81 -22.69 17.06 4.53
CA GLU A 81 -23.43 15.85 4.19
C GLU A 81 -24.30 16.01 2.95
N THR A 82 -24.58 14.87 2.33
CA THR A 82 -25.71 14.65 1.40
C THR A 82 -26.57 13.52 1.98
N ASN A 83 -27.55 13.02 1.21
CA ASN A 83 -28.36 11.87 1.64
C ASN A 83 -27.50 10.62 1.91
N ASN A 84 -26.46 10.39 1.10
CA ASN A 84 -25.69 9.14 1.12
C ASN A 84 -24.24 9.31 1.60
N ILE A 85 -23.70 10.53 1.60
CA ILE A 85 -22.28 10.80 1.87
C ILE A 85 -22.16 11.76 3.05
N ASP A 86 -21.38 11.37 4.05
CA ASP A 86 -20.98 12.21 5.17
C ASP A 86 -19.48 12.54 5.05
N ILE A 87 -19.11 13.82 5.10
CA ILE A 87 -17.71 14.27 5.10
C ILE A 87 -17.40 14.95 6.43
N LEU A 88 -16.37 14.43 7.11
CA LEU A 88 -15.89 14.87 8.41
C LEU A 88 -14.46 15.36 8.28
N PHE A 89 -14.18 16.55 8.82
CA PHE A 89 -12.84 17.12 8.91
C PHE A 89 -12.35 17.07 10.36
N TYR A 90 -11.15 16.54 10.58
CA TYR A 90 -10.47 16.52 11.86
C TYR A 90 -9.26 17.45 11.77
N PRO A 91 -9.39 18.71 12.22
CA PRO A 91 -8.38 19.75 12.03
C PRO A 91 -7.24 19.63 13.04
N LYS A 92 -6.63 18.46 13.17
CA LYS A 92 -5.53 18.22 14.11
C LYS A 92 -4.45 17.39 13.47
N PHE A 93 -3.22 17.65 13.91
CA PHE A 93 -2.12 16.73 13.69
C PHE A 93 -2.38 15.42 14.44
N MET A 94 -1.97 14.31 13.83
CA MET A 94 -2.12 12.97 14.40
C MET A 94 -0.74 12.35 14.53
N GLU A 95 -0.26 12.32 15.77
CA GLU A 95 0.97 11.64 16.16
C GLU A 95 0.89 10.15 15.84
N GLU A 96 2.03 9.47 15.76
CA GLU A 96 2.10 8.06 15.33
C GLU A 96 1.24 7.13 16.20
N GLU A 97 1.34 7.22 17.53
CA GLU A 97 0.54 6.42 18.46
C GLU A 97 -0.97 6.68 18.32
N GLN A 98 -1.34 7.95 18.12
CA GLN A 98 -2.73 8.34 17.90
C GLN A 98 -3.23 7.82 16.55
N ARG A 99 -2.37 7.82 15.52
CA ARG A 99 -2.67 7.29 14.19
C ARG A 99 -2.90 5.79 14.22
N GLU A 100 -2.02 5.06 14.88
CA GLU A 100 -2.18 3.63 15.10
C GLU A 100 -3.50 3.33 15.80
N SER A 101 -3.76 3.97 16.95
CA SER A 101 -5.00 3.76 17.70
C SER A 101 -6.24 4.12 16.87
N PHE A 102 -6.21 5.25 16.16
CA PHE A 102 -7.31 5.70 15.32
C PHE A 102 -7.60 4.70 14.18
N LEU A 103 -6.58 4.31 13.43
CA LEU A 103 -6.73 3.41 12.28
C LEU A 103 -7.09 1.99 12.72
N THR A 104 -6.57 1.49 13.85
CA THR A 104 -7.02 0.24 14.46
C THR A 104 -8.51 0.31 14.79
N ASN A 105 -8.96 1.37 15.48
CA ASN A 105 -10.36 1.54 15.86
C ASN A 105 -11.31 1.60 14.66
N VAL A 106 -10.93 2.32 13.59
CA VAL A 106 -11.77 2.37 12.38
C VAL A 106 -11.78 1.01 11.67
N THR A 107 -10.64 0.34 11.58
CA THR A 107 -10.54 -1.01 10.99
C THR A 107 -11.42 -2.00 11.75
N THR A 108 -11.40 -1.99 13.09
CA THR A 108 -12.28 -2.83 13.91
C THR A 108 -13.76 -2.57 13.63
N LYS A 109 -14.18 -1.31 13.47
CA LYS A 109 -15.57 -0.98 13.13
C LYS A 109 -15.97 -1.52 11.76
N VAL A 110 -15.06 -1.43 10.79
CA VAL A 110 -15.28 -1.91 9.42
C VAL A 110 -15.38 -3.42 9.38
N VAL A 111 -14.50 -4.13 10.11
CA VAL A 111 -14.55 -5.58 10.27
C VAL A 111 -15.88 -6.01 10.90
N ASN A 112 -16.27 -5.40 12.03
CA ASN A 112 -17.52 -5.72 12.73
C ASN A 112 -18.77 -5.46 11.88
N ALA A 113 -18.74 -4.44 11.01
CA ALA A 113 -19.86 -4.07 10.16
C ALA A 113 -19.85 -4.78 8.79
N GLY A 114 -18.74 -5.45 8.41
CA GLY A 114 -18.56 -6.03 7.08
C GLY A 114 -18.51 -4.99 5.95
N THR A 115 -18.19 -3.73 6.26
CA THR A 115 -18.13 -2.62 5.29
C THR A 115 -16.75 -2.51 4.66
N LYS A 116 -16.53 -1.53 3.77
CA LYS A 116 -15.25 -1.32 3.08
C LYS A 116 -14.50 -0.10 3.60
N LEU A 117 -13.17 -0.19 3.68
CA LEU A 117 -12.28 0.87 4.15
C LEU A 117 -11.16 1.14 3.16
N ILE A 118 -10.97 2.42 2.85
CA ILE A 118 -9.86 2.94 2.05
C ILE A 118 -9.14 3.98 2.90
N VAL A 119 -7.84 3.83 3.07
CA VAL A 119 -6.99 4.82 3.76
C VAL A 119 -5.93 5.31 2.79
N GLN A 120 -5.81 6.62 2.62
CA GLN A 120 -4.74 7.24 1.85
C GLN A 120 -4.04 8.29 2.70
N GLN A 121 -2.71 8.33 2.62
CA GLN A 121 -1.88 9.34 3.26
C GLN A 121 -1.14 10.15 2.19
N TYR A 122 -1.22 11.47 2.31
CA TYR A 122 -0.67 12.45 1.36
C TYR A 122 0.53 13.22 1.92
N THR A 123 1.08 12.79 3.06
CA THR A 123 2.23 13.46 3.70
C THR A 123 3.59 12.87 3.31
N GLY A 124 3.62 11.90 2.38
CA GLY A 124 4.85 11.24 1.94
C GLY A 124 5.34 10.09 2.82
N HIS A 125 4.66 9.77 3.93
CA HIS A 125 4.98 8.57 4.71
C HIS A 125 4.27 7.35 4.15
N ASP A 126 4.98 6.21 4.16
CA ASP A 126 4.44 4.92 3.78
C ASP A 126 3.51 4.36 4.87
N LEU A 127 2.27 4.01 4.48
CA LEU A 127 1.28 3.40 5.36
C LEU A 127 1.47 1.89 5.54
N ILE A 128 2.18 1.23 4.63
CA ILE A 128 2.29 -0.23 4.58
C ILE A 128 2.91 -0.83 5.85
N PRO A 129 4.00 -0.26 6.44
CA PRO A 129 4.55 -0.76 7.70
C PRO A 129 3.54 -0.70 8.84
N LEU A 130 2.79 0.41 8.95
CA LEU A 130 1.77 0.58 9.97
C LEU A 130 0.59 -0.37 9.74
N PHE A 131 0.15 -0.55 8.49
CA PHE A 131 -0.89 -1.51 8.15
C PHE A 131 -0.52 -2.93 8.57
N LYS A 132 0.71 -3.38 8.24
CA LYS A 132 1.23 -4.70 8.66
C LYS A 132 1.30 -4.86 10.18
N LYS A 133 1.59 -3.78 10.91
CA LYS A 133 1.58 -3.79 12.38
C LYS A 133 0.15 -3.95 12.91
N VAL A 134 -0.78 -3.15 12.41
CA VAL A 134 -2.19 -3.14 12.83
C VAL A 134 -2.89 -4.45 12.45
N SER A 135 -2.68 -4.98 11.25
CA SER A 135 -3.34 -6.20 10.80
C SER A 135 -3.00 -7.43 11.65
N LYS A 136 -1.81 -7.44 12.29
CA LYS A 136 -1.37 -8.52 13.19
C LYS A 136 -2.08 -8.53 14.54
N THR A 137 -2.82 -7.47 14.89
CA THR A 137 -3.59 -7.43 16.15
C THR A 137 -4.96 -8.10 16.04
N PHE A 138 -5.39 -8.48 14.84
CA PHE A 138 -6.68 -9.10 14.57
C PHE A 138 -6.61 -10.63 14.56
N SER A 139 -7.73 -11.30 14.80
CA SER A 139 -7.80 -12.76 14.69
C SER A 139 -7.65 -13.21 13.22
N PRO A 140 -7.34 -14.49 12.95
CA PRO A 140 -7.31 -15.01 11.59
C PRO A 140 -8.62 -14.80 10.81
N GLU A 141 -9.77 -14.91 11.48
CA GLU A 141 -11.09 -14.70 10.87
C GLU A 141 -11.31 -13.23 10.48
N ASP A 142 -10.96 -12.31 11.38
CA ASP A 142 -11.04 -10.88 11.13
C ASP A 142 -10.04 -10.46 10.03
N PHE A 143 -8.86 -11.08 10.00
CA PHE A 143 -7.86 -10.81 8.97
C PHE A 143 -8.36 -11.16 7.56
N GLU A 144 -9.15 -12.22 7.42
CA GLU A 144 -9.79 -12.54 6.14
C GLU A 144 -10.83 -11.49 5.70
N VAL A 145 -11.47 -10.80 6.64
CA VAL A 145 -12.33 -9.64 6.34
C VAL A 145 -11.47 -8.45 5.91
N ILE A 146 -10.39 -8.15 6.66
CA ILE A 146 -9.44 -7.07 6.34
C ILE A 146 -8.92 -7.22 4.92
N LYS A 147 -8.46 -8.42 4.57
CA LYS A 147 -7.93 -8.73 3.23
C LYS A 147 -8.90 -8.43 2.09
N LYS A 148 -10.21 -8.63 2.32
CA LYS A 148 -11.26 -8.43 1.29
C LYS A 148 -11.81 -7.01 1.25
N ASN A 149 -11.77 -6.31 2.38
CA ASN A 149 -12.55 -5.08 2.56
C ASN A 149 -11.73 -3.86 2.95
N VAL A 150 -10.44 -4.01 3.25
CA VAL A 150 -9.59 -2.91 3.70
C VAL A 150 -8.43 -2.76 2.73
N ILE A 151 -8.17 -1.54 2.28
CA ILE A 151 -6.94 -1.17 1.59
C ILE A 151 -6.35 0.08 2.24
N TRP A 152 -5.06 -0.01 2.57
CA TRP A 152 -4.27 1.13 3.02
C TRP A 152 -3.26 1.41 1.92
N ASP A 153 -3.32 2.63 1.37
CA ASP A 153 -2.62 3.09 0.19
C ASP A 153 -3.15 2.52 -1.14
N ILE A 154 -3.95 3.33 -1.86
CA ILE A 154 -4.46 2.99 -3.20
C ILE A 154 -3.41 3.14 -4.30
N THR A 155 -2.22 3.65 -3.96
CA THR A 155 -1.08 3.71 -4.88
C THR A 155 -0.23 2.44 -4.85
N TYR A 156 -0.49 1.54 -3.90
CA TYR A 156 0.22 0.27 -3.76
C TYR A 156 1.74 0.44 -3.62
N GLY A 157 2.20 1.48 -2.92
CA GLY A 157 3.62 1.77 -2.72
C GLY A 157 4.30 2.46 -3.92
N ASP A 158 3.55 3.23 -4.72
CA ASP A 158 4.14 4.06 -5.77
C ASP A 158 4.95 5.24 -5.18
N GLU A 159 5.92 5.77 -5.93
CA GLU A 159 6.90 6.76 -5.46
C GLU A 159 6.33 8.20 -5.34
N HIS A 160 5.06 8.41 -5.68
CA HIS A 160 4.39 9.72 -5.63
C HIS A 160 3.19 9.79 -4.68
N PRO A 161 3.28 9.33 -3.42
CA PRO A 161 2.12 9.22 -2.53
C PRO A 161 1.62 10.58 -2.01
N CYS A 162 2.44 11.64 -2.06
CA CYS A 162 2.06 12.96 -1.55
C CYS A 162 1.17 13.78 -2.49
N SER A 163 1.11 13.45 -3.77
CA SER A 163 0.24 14.11 -4.75
C SER A 163 -0.10 13.15 -5.91
N PRO A 164 -0.73 12.00 -5.60
CA PRO A 164 -1.13 11.04 -6.62
C PRO A 164 -2.18 11.68 -7.54
N ASP A 165 -2.15 11.33 -8.82
CA ASP A 165 -3.23 11.71 -9.75
C ASP A 165 -4.49 10.93 -9.37
N MET A 166 -5.45 11.63 -8.74
CA MET A 166 -6.69 11.05 -8.22
C MET A 166 -7.68 10.63 -9.31
N ARG A 167 -7.36 10.88 -10.59
CA ARG A 167 -8.10 10.32 -11.74
C ARG A 167 -7.66 8.89 -12.05
N THR A 168 -6.40 8.57 -11.77
CA THR A 168 -5.80 7.27 -12.11
C THR A 168 -5.84 6.31 -10.93
N TRP A 169 -5.55 6.81 -9.73
CA TRP A 169 -5.48 5.98 -8.54
C TRP A 169 -6.86 5.78 -7.93
N LYS A 170 -7.26 4.52 -7.83
CA LYS A 170 -8.52 4.07 -7.24
C LYS A 170 -8.38 2.65 -6.71
N PRO A 171 -9.22 2.23 -5.75
CA PRO A 171 -9.24 0.84 -5.32
C PRO A 171 -9.54 -0.08 -6.52
N LEU A 172 -8.75 -1.15 -6.63
CA LEU A 172 -8.99 -2.21 -7.61
C LEU A 172 -9.76 -3.35 -6.95
N PHE A 173 -10.50 -4.10 -7.75
CA PHE A 173 -11.38 -5.16 -7.28
C PHE A 173 -11.11 -6.48 -7.99
N ILE A 174 -11.27 -7.57 -7.24
CA ILE A 174 -11.30 -8.95 -7.74
C ILE A 174 -12.61 -9.55 -7.27
N GLY A 175 -13.60 -9.59 -8.17
CA GLY A 175 -15.00 -9.77 -7.76
C GLY A 175 -15.44 -8.62 -6.86
N ASP A 176 -16.05 -8.94 -5.73
CA ASP A 176 -16.49 -7.94 -4.74
C ASP A 176 -15.41 -7.57 -3.71
N SER A 177 -14.25 -8.22 -3.74
CA SER A 177 -13.14 -7.97 -2.81
C SER A 177 -12.19 -6.92 -3.35
N PHE A 178 -11.63 -6.07 -2.49
CA PHE A 178 -10.51 -5.24 -2.87
C PHE A 178 -9.30 -6.10 -3.24
N PHE A 179 -8.58 -5.68 -4.27
CA PHE A 179 -7.22 -6.13 -4.49
C PHE A 179 -6.33 -5.47 -3.42
N ASN A 180 -5.95 -6.24 -2.40
CA ASN A 180 -5.04 -5.83 -1.34
C ASN A 180 -3.76 -6.68 -1.39
N LEU A 181 -2.81 -6.24 -2.20
CA LEU A 181 -1.53 -6.93 -2.40
C LEU A 181 -0.77 -7.16 -1.08
N THR A 182 -0.89 -6.24 -0.12
CA THR A 182 -0.18 -6.30 1.16
C THR A 182 -0.63 -7.45 2.06
N CYS A 183 -1.84 -7.98 1.86
CA CYS A 183 -2.39 -9.11 2.61
C CYS A 183 -2.38 -10.44 1.83
N MET A 184 -1.92 -10.44 0.58
CA MET A 184 -1.95 -11.63 -0.27
C MET A 184 -0.72 -12.50 -0.06
N THR A 185 -0.95 -13.81 -0.08
CA THR A 185 0.11 -14.82 -0.22
C THR A 185 0.55 -14.93 -1.68
N ASP A 186 1.72 -15.51 -1.95
CA ASP A 186 2.21 -15.68 -3.34
C ASP A 186 1.24 -16.48 -4.20
N THR A 187 0.61 -17.51 -3.62
CA THR A 187 -0.41 -18.31 -4.30
C THR A 187 -1.60 -17.46 -4.74
N GLU A 188 -2.00 -16.49 -3.91
CA GLU A 188 -3.10 -15.58 -4.22
C GLU A 188 -2.70 -14.54 -5.23
N VAL A 189 -1.50 -13.98 -5.12
CA VAL A 189 -0.93 -13.07 -6.13
C VAL A 189 -0.94 -13.75 -7.51
N LEU A 190 -0.44 -14.98 -7.60
CA LEU A 190 -0.47 -15.78 -8.82
C LEU A 190 -1.90 -15.99 -9.34
N ALA A 191 -2.85 -16.28 -8.45
CA ALA A 191 -4.25 -16.44 -8.82
C ALA A 191 -4.93 -15.14 -9.28
N CYS A 192 -4.32 -13.98 -9.07
CA CYS A 192 -4.83 -12.68 -9.53
C CYS A 192 -4.33 -12.28 -10.92
N MET A 193 -3.25 -12.89 -11.40
CA MET A 193 -2.62 -12.52 -12.67
C MET A 193 -3.55 -12.74 -13.86
N GLY A 194 -3.51 -11.81 -14.81
CA GLY A 194 -4.31 -11.85 -16.04
C GLY A 194 -5.77 -11.49 -15.85
N LYS A 195 -6.24 -11.23 -14.61
CA LYS A 195 -7.62 -10.79 -14.36
C LYS A 195 -7.85 -9.33 -14.69
N ASN A 196 -6.83 -8.49 -14.51
CA ASN A 196 -6.89 -7.06 -14.80
C ASN A 196 -5.47 -6.56 -15.15
N PRO A 197 -5.25 -5.95 -16.32
CA PRO A 197 -3.92 -5.47 -16.72
C PRO A 197 -3.29 -4.51 -15.70
N ARG A 198 -4.11 -3.68 -15.04
CA ARG A 198 -3.62 -2.75 -14.01
C ARG A 198 -3.14 -3.46 -12.75
N ILE A 199 -3.79 -4.58 -12.39
CA ILE A 199 -3.33 -5.44 -11.29
C ILE A 199 -1.98 -6.06 -11.66
N ASP A 200 -1.83 -6.57 -12.89
CA ASP A 200 -0.58 -7.16 -13.37
C ASP A 200 0.58 -6.13 -13.35
N GLU A 201 0.32 -4.89 -13.77
CA GLU A 201 1.29 -3.77 -13.68
C GLU A 201 1.74 -3.49 -12.24
N ILE A 202 0.80 -3.47 -11.29
CA ILE A 202 1.09 -3.23 -9.88
C ILE A 202 1.92 -4.36 -9.29
N ILE A 203 1.53 -5.62 -9.55
CA ILE A 203 2.29 -6.79 -9.09
C ILE A 203 3.70 -6.74 -9.69
N ALA A 204 3.83 -6.50 -11.00
CA ALA A 204 5.13 -6.42 -11.66
C ALA A 204 6.01 -5.32 -11.06
N THR A 205 5.45 -4.14 -10.80
CA THR A 205 6.20 -3.03 -10.19
C THR A 205 6.70 -3.42 -8.79
N GLN A 206 5.83 -3.95 -7.96
CA GLN A 206 6.16 -4.29 -6.58
C GLN A 206 7.19 -5.43 -6.50
N PHE A 207 6.99 -6.51 -7.23
CA PHE A 207 7.89 -7.66 -7.21
C PHE A 207 9.24 -7.36 -7.87
N ASN A 208 9.30 -6.47 -8.87
CA ASN A 208 10.58 -6.00 -9.39
C ASN A 208 11.33 -5.12 -8.38
N LYS A 209 10.64 -4.24 -7.64
CA LYS A 209 11.25 -3.46 -6.55
C LYS A 209 11.80 -4.39 -5.47
N GLU A 210 11.02 -5.38 -5.05
CA GLU A 210 11.42 -6.38 -4.05
C GLU A 210 12.60 -7.23 -4.51
N TYR A 211 12.56 -7.76 -5.75
CA TYR A 211 13.65 -8.51 -6.34
C TYR A 211 14.96 -7.72 -6.32
N ASN A 212 14.92 -6.47 -6.82
CA ASN A 212 16.10 -5.61 -6.83
C ASN A 212 16.60 -5.28 -5.41
N HIS A 213 15.68 -5.07 -4.46
CA HIS A 213 16.04 -4.85 -3.06
C HIS A 213 16.77 -6.07 -2.49
N LEU A 214 16.19 -7.27 -2.63
CA LEU A 214 16.78 -8.50 -2.10
C LEU A 214 18.18 -8.75 -2.66
N ILE A 215 18.35 -8.58 -3.97
CA ILE A 215 19.66 -8.67 -4.63
C ILE A 215 20.63 -7.61 -4.09
N ASN A 216 20.23 -6.35 -3.97
CA ASN A 216 21.16 -5.28 -3.55
C ASN A 216 21.47 -5.30 -2.04
N VAL A 217 20.68 -5.99 -1.22
CA VAL A 217 20.90 -6.12 0.22
C VAL A 217 21.58 -7.45 0.55
N HIS A 218 20.89 -8.57 0.32
CA HIS A 218 21.32 -9.85 0.85
C HIS A 218 22.49 -10.45 0.06
N HIS A 219 22.48 -10.35 -1.28
CA HIS A 219 23.63 -10.82 -2.07
C HIS A 219 24.89 -10.01 -1.76
N VAL A 220 24.75 -8.69 -1.59
CA VAL A 220 25.88 -7.81 -1.24
C VAL A 220 26.46 -8.20 0.12
N ASN A 221 25.61 -8.45 1.12
CA ASN A 221 26.04 -8.92 2.42
C ASN A 221 26.70 -10.31 2.34
N PHE A 222 26.12 -11.26 1.62
CA PHE A 222 26.71 -12.58 1.37
C PHE A 222 28.12 -12.47 0.80
N ARG A 223 28.30 -11.71 -0.28
CA ARG A 223 29.60 -11.49 -0.92
C ARG A 223 30.62 -10.90 0.06
N ARG A 224 30.22 -9.92 0.87
CA ARG A 224 31.10 -9.28 1.84
C ARG A 224 31.54 -10.26 2.92
N ARG A 225 30.64 -11.09 3.45
CA ARG A 225 30.98 -12.12 4.42
C ARG A 225 31.89 -13.20 3.85
N MET A 226 31.71 -13.60 2.58
CA MET A 226 32.65 -14.50 1.89
C MET A 226 34.08 -13.94 1.84
N MET A 227 34.22 -12.62 1.82
CA MET A 227 35.51 -11.91 1.84
C MET A 227 36.03 -11.61 3.25
N GLY A 228 35.34 -12.06 4.30
CA GLY A 228 35.68 -11.73 5.70
C GLY A 228 35.38 -10.28 6.09
N LEU A 229 34.57 -9.55 5.31
CA LEU A 229 34.16 -8.17 5.59
C LEU A 229 32.83 -8.12 6.36
N GLU A 230 32.58 -7.02 7.07
CA GLU A 230 31.29 -6.77 7.71
C GLU A 230 30.17 -6.57 6.69
N CYS A 231 28.92 -6.86 7.07
CA CYS A 231 27.73 -6.57 6.27
C CYS A 231 27.68 -5.07 5.91
N LEU A 232 27.23 -4.75 4.69
CA LEU A 232 27.05 -3.35 4.28
C LEU A 232 25.73 -2.80 4.82
N SER A 233 24.68 -3.59 4.70
CA SER A 233 23.32 -3.21 5.09
C SER A 233 22.95 -3.97 6.36
N ARG A 234 22.43 -3.24 7.36
CA ARG A 234 21.82 -3.86 8.53
C ARG A 234 20.46 -4.40 8.18
N THR A 235 20.15 -5.58 8.69
CA THR A 235 18.90 -6.30 8.45
C THR A 235 18.38 -6.83 9.79
N HIS A 236 17.09 -7.15 9.88
CA HIS A 236 16.50 -7.73 11.10
C HIS A 236 16.54 -9.27 11.09
N GLU A 237 16.85 -9.84 9.93
CA GLU A 237 16.84 -11.26 9.63
C GLU A 237 18.13 -11.96 10.08
N TYR A 238 19.23 -11.21 10.14
CA TYR A 238 20.51 -11.67 10.67
C TYR A 238 21.37 -10.51 11.16
N ASN A 239 22.29 -10.81 12.07
CA ASN A 239 23.23 -9.84 12.63
C ASN A 239 24.59 -9.85 11.89
N ASP A 240 25.49 -8.95 12.27
CA ASP A 240 26.80 -8.78 11.62
C ASP A 240 27.75 -9.98 11.80
N SER A 241 27.43 -10.92 12.70
CA SER A 241 28.18 -12.15 12.90
C SER A 241 27.76 -13.30 11.97
N ALA A 242 26.67 -13.13 11.21
CA ALA A 242 26.12 -14.17 10.35
C ALA A 242 27.14 -14.73 9.35
N THR A 243 27.13 -16.04 9.14
CA THR A 243 27.97 -16.69 8.13
C THR A 243 27.40 -16.46 6.72
N PRO A 244 28.22 -16.61 5.66
CA PRO A 244 27.71 -16.56 4.30
C PRO A 244 26.53 -17.50 4.04
N GLU A 245 26.57 -18.71 4.61
CA GLU A 245 25.52 -19.71 4.48
C GLU A 245 24.21 -19.26 5.13
N GLN A 246 24.27 -18.68 6.33
CA GLN A 246 23.10 -18.15 7.02
C GLN A 246 22.44 -17.02 6.22
N ILE A 247 23.24 -16.15 5.60
CA ILE A 247 22.72 -15.07 4.74
C ILE A 247 22.04 -15.66 3.50
N MET A 248 22.65 -16.66 2.85
CA MET A 248 22.08 -17.29 1.65
C MET A 248 20.81 -18.08 1.94
N GLU A 249 20.70 -18.71 3.11
CA GLU A 249 19.48 -19.39 3.54
C GLU A 249 18.32 -18.39 3.63
N VAL A 250 18.54 -17.28 4.35
CA VAL A 250 17.57 -16.18 4.47
C VAL A 250 17.25 -15.60 3.09
N PHE A 251 18.28 -15.29 2.30
CA PHE A 251 18.11 -14.69 0.98
C PHE A 251 17.30 -15.58 0.05
N SER A 252 17.59 -16.88 0.00
CA SER A 252 16.89 -17.83 -0.87
C SER A 252 15.42 -17.98 -0.44
N ALA A 253 15.15 -18.00 0.87
CA ALA A 253 13.80 -18.08 1.40
C ALA A 253 12.92 -16.90 0.94
N TYR A 254 13.47 -15.68 0.89
CA TYR A 254 12.76 -14.51 0.37
C TYR A 254 12.75 -14.40 -1.16
N LEU A 255 13.82 -14.85 -1.81
CA LEU A 255 13.96 -14.71 -3.26
C LEU A 255 13.10 -15.70 -4.04
N LEU A 256 12.95 -16.93 -3.55
CA LEU A 256 12.21 -18.00 -4.24
C LEU A 256 10.74 -17.63 -4.56
N PRO A 257 9.95 -17.09 -3.61
CA PRO A 257 8.61 -16.62 -3.93
C PRO A 257 8.58 -15.52 -4.98
N VAL A 258 9.49 -14.55 -4.87
CA VAL A 258 9.57 -13.39 -5.77
C VAL A 258 9.86 -13.83 -7.20
N VAL A 259 10.83 -14.72 -7.41
CA VAL A 259 11.16 -15.21 -8.76
C VAL A 259 10.05 -16.06 -9.36
N ARG A 260 9.28 -16.79 -8.53
CA ARG A 260 8.12 -17.54 -9.01
C ARG A 260 7.04 -16.60 -9.57
N VAL A 261 6.75 -15.52 -8.86
CA VAL A 261 5.79 -14.49 -9.31
C VAL A 261 6.30 -13.80 -10.57
N LEU A 262 7.57 -13.40 -10.61
CA LEU A 262 8.16 -12.73 -11.78
C LEU A 262 8.23 -13.64 -13.02
N LYS A 263 8.48 -14.94 -12.84
CA LYS A 263 8.44 -15.92 -13.94
C LYS A 263 7.10 -15.87 -14.67
N GLU A 264 5.99 -15.95 -13.92
CA GLU A 264 4.65 -15.97 -14.49
C GLU A 264 4.29 -14.63 -15.14
N LEU A 265 4.63 -13.50 -14.50
CA LEU A 265 4.38 -12.16 -15.05
C LEU A 265 5.15 -11.88 -16.35
N THR A 266 6.43 -12.24 -16.38
CA THR A 266 7.32 -11.97 -17.52
C THR A 266 7.25 -13.04 -18.60
N LYS A 267 6.49 -14.12 -18.35
CA LYS A 267 6.43 -15.31 -19.19
C LYS A 267 7.82 -15.88 -19.46
N LEU A 268 8.66 -15.89 -18.42
CA LEU A 268 10.02 -16.44 -18.49
C LEU A 268 9.93 -17.93 -18.86
N SER A 269 10.68 -18.34 -19.89
CA SER A 269 10.73 -19.74 -20.33
C SER A 269 11.14 -20.68 -19.20
N ASP A 270 10.58 -21.89 -19.17
CA ASP A 270 10.91 -22.90 -18.15
C ASP A 270 12.41 -23.24 -18.09
N GLU A 271 13.11 -23.19 -19.22
CA GLU A 271 14.58 -23.37 -19.28
C GLU A 271 15.30 -22.30 -18.46
N LYS A 272 15.13 -21.01 -18.78
CA LYS A 272 15.71 -19.89 -18.01
C LYS A 272 15.29 -19.88 -16.54
N TYR A 273 14.04 -20.27 -16.24
CA TYR A 273 13.60 -20.37 -14.86
C TYR A 273 14.29 -21.52 -14.11
N SER A 274 14.52 -22.65 -14.78
CA SER A 274 15.26 -23.78 -14.22
C SER A 274 16.73 -23.40 -13.95
N GLU A 275 17.37 -22.67 -14.87
CA GLU A 275 18.70 -22.09 -14.65
C GLU A 275 18.72 -21.14 -13.44
N GLN A 276 17.69 -20.30 -13.30
CA GLN A 276 17.55 -19.41 -12.15
C GLN A 276 17.44 -20.19 -10.83
N LEU A 277 16.61 -21.23 -10.79
CA LEU A 277 16.44 -22.06 -9.60
C LEU A 277 17.72 -22.84 -9.27
N ASP A 278 18.44 -23.34 -10.27
CA ASP A 278 19.73 -24.00 -10.06
C ASP A 278 20.76 -23.03 -9.45
N CYS A 279 20.83 -21.81 -9.99
CA CYS A 279 21.69 -20.75 -9.47
C CYS A 279 21.41 -20.44 -7.99
N ILE A 280 20.12 -20.39 -7.60
CA ILE A 280 19.71 -20.15 -6.21
C ILE A 280 20.05 -21.35 -5.31
N ASN A 281 19.63 -22.56 -5.70
CA ASN A 281 19.74 -23.76 -4.86
C ASN A 281 21.18 -24.29 -4.75
N ASN A 282 21.97 -24.12 -5.81
CA ASN A 282 23.35 -24.62 -5.90
C ASN A 282 24.39 -23.49 -5.86
N TYR A 283 24.07 -22.36 -5.20
CA TYR A 283 24.90 -21.15 -5.16
C TYR A 283 26.39 -21.38 -4.82
N LYS A 284 26.70 -22.41 -4.02
CA LYS A 284 28.08 -22.77 -3.64
C LYS A 284 28.96 -23.18 -4.84
N ASN A 285 28.34 -23.65 -5.92
CA ASN A 285 29.02 -24.08 -7.15
C ASN A 285 29.26 -22.91 -8.11
N TYR A 286 28.74 -21.72 -7.80
CA TYR A 286 28.82 -20.55 -8.66
C TYR A 286 29.85 -19.54 -8.13
N ASP A 287 30.61 -18.93 -9.05
CA ASP A 287 31.35 -17.71 -8.74
C ASP A 287 30.36 -16.60 -8.35
N VAL A 288 30.65 -15.88 -7.26
CA VAL A 288 29.72 -14.90 -6.67
C VAL A 288 29.40 -13.73 -7.61
N TYR A 289 30.33 -13.35 -8.49
CA TYR A 289 30.13 -12.28 -9.47
C TYR A 289 29.35 -12.77 -10.68
N LYS A 290 29.62 -14.01 -11.13
CA LYS A 290 28.82 -14.67 -12.17
C LYS A 290 27.38 -14.88 -11.71
N TRP A 291 27.18 -15.33 -10.46
CA TRP A 291 25.86 -15.47 -9.84
C TRP A 291 25.10 -14.14 -9.91
N TYR A 292 25.73 -13.04 -9.48
CA TYR A 292 25.13 -11.70 -9.53
C TYR A 292 24.74 -11.29 -10.95
N SER A 293 25.66 -11.47 -11.89
CA SER A 293 25.45 -11.09 -13.29
C SER A 293 24.30 -11.87 -13.94
N LEU A 294 24.20 -13.17 -13.67
CA LEU A 294 23.11 -14.02 -14.15
C LEU A 294 21.78 -13.53 -13.57
N MET A 295 21.71 -13.39 -12.24
CA MET A 295 20.47 -12.99 -11.57
C MET A 295 19.99 -11.59 -12.00
N ARG A 296 20.87 -10.59 -12.05
CA ARG A 296 20.55 -9.25 -12.57
C ARG A 296 20.13 -9.24 -14.04
N GLY A 297 20.49 -10.25 -14.82
CA GLY A 297 20.26 -10.29 -16.27
C GLY A 297 18.94 -10.95 -16.68
N ILE A 298 18.27 -11.68 -15.79
CA ILE A 298 17.10 -12.51 -16.14
C ILE A 298 15.86 -11.67 -16.43
N TYR A 299 15.67 -10.56 -15.70
CA TYR A 299 14.48 -9.71 -15.79
C TYR A 299 14.78 -8.32 -16.36
N LYS A 300 15.89 -8.17 -17.09
CA LYS A 300 16.21 -6.99 -17.91
C LYS A 300 15.77 -7.20 -19.34
#